data_AF-A0A0F9AGA6-F1
#
_entry.id   AF-A0A0F9AGA6-F1
#
_cell.length_a   1.000
_cell.length_b   1.000
_cell.length_c   1.000
_cell.angle_alpha   90.00
_cell.angle_beta   90.00
_cell.angle_gamma   90.00
#
_symmetry.space_group_name_H-M   'P 1'
#
loop_
_entity.id
_entity.type
_entity.pdbx_description
1 polymer ?
#
loop_
_entity_poly.entity_id
_entity_poly.type
_entity_poly.pdbx_seq_one_letter_code
_entity_poly.pdbx_strand_id
1 'polypeptide(L)'
;MIVDLIEKNVQNEIINIGFGRGYSINELLAIIREMLGDFPIKYVAEREVDVPNLILNIDKLRTFSDISFMGIEEGIKKTYDWLMKGYK
;
A
#
# COMPACT_ATOMS: atom_id res chain seq x y z
N MET A 1 12.90 4.95 1.27
CA MET A 1 13.07 3.87 0.27
C MET A 1 13.75 4.38 -1.00
N ILE A 2 13.07 5.03 -1.93
CA ILE A 2 13.70 5.39 -3.24
C ILE A 2 14.90 6.33 -3.04
N VAL A 3 14.74 7.36 -2.19
CA VAL A 3 15.84 8.27 -1.83
C VAL A 3 17.02 7.51 -1.22
N ASP A 4 16.77 6.58 -0.30
CA ASP A 4 17.83 5.75 0.31
C ASP A 4 18.59 4.90 -0.73
N LEU A 5 17.89 4.34 -1.73
CA LEU A 5 18.55 3.62 -2.82
C LEU A 5 19.46 4.54 -3.66
N ILE A 6 19.03 5.78 -3.90
CA ILE A 6 19.81 6.79 -4.61
C ILE A 6 21.04 7.19 -3.79
N GLU A 7 20.87 7.46 -2.49
CA GLU A 7 21.96 7.85 -1.58
C GLU A 7 23.01 6.74 -1.43
N LYS A 8 22.59 5.48 -1.50
CA LYS A 8 23.49 4.31 -1.53
C LYS A 8 24.12 4.04 -2.90
N ASN A 9 23.82 4.87 -3.90
CA ASN A 9 24.32 4.74 -5.27
C ASN A 9 24.06 3.35 -5.87
N VAL A 10 22.88 2.78 -5.62
CA VAL A 10 22.44 1.53 -6.24
C VAL A 10 22.16 1.79 -7.72
N GLN A 11 22.88 1.10 -8.61
CA GLN A 11 22.80 1.31 -10.06
C GLN A 11 22.61 0.00 -10.82
N ASN A 12 21.94 0.06 -11.98
CA ASN A 12 21.73 -1.07 -12.89
C ASN A 12 20.97 -2.27 -12.28
N GLU A 13 20.14 -2.02 -11.27
CA GLU A 13 19.34 -3.04 -10.61
C GLU A 13 17.85 -2.91 -10.95
N ILE A 14 17.21 -4.02 -11.35
CA ILE A 14 15.75 -4.11 -11.39
C ILE A 14 15.26 -4.44 -9.98
N ILE A 15 14.50 -3.54 -9.36
CA ILE A 15 14.02 -3.66 -7.98
C ILE A 15 12.52 -3.37 -7.96
N ASN A 16 11.74 -4.28 -7.35
CA ASN A 16 10.33 -4.04 -7.09
C ASN A 16 10.16 -3.10 -5.90
N ILE A 17 9.35 -2.05 -6.08
CA ILE A 17 9.01 -1.09 -5.04
C ILE A 17 7.61 -1.41 -4.55
N GLY A 18 7.50 -1.89 -3.31
CA GLY A 18 6.22 -2.25 -2.71
C GLY A 18 6.35 -2.61 -1.23
N PHE A 19 5.23 -2.99 -0.61
CA PHE A 19 5.15 -3.35 0.80
C PHE A 19 5.55 -4.81 1.07
N GLY A 20 5.49 -5.69 0.06
CA GLY A 20 5.80 -7.11 0.19
C GLY A 20 4.70 -7.97 0.81
N ARG A 21 3.62 -7.35 1.29
CA ARG A 21 2.40 -8.01 1.77
C ARG A 21 1.19 -7.44 1.04
N GLY A 22 0.28 -8.32 0.64
CA GLY A 22 -1.03 -7.94 0.12
C GLY A 22 -2.04 -7.77 1.26
N TYR A 23 -3.01 -6.90 1.02
CA TYR A 23 -4.26 -6.81 1.80
C TYR A 23 -5.41 -7.04 0.84
N SER A 24 -6.34 -7.91 1.22
CA SER A 24 -7.59 -8.06 0.50
C SER A 24 -8.46 -6.81 0.65
N ILE A 25 -9.37 -6.61 -0.31
CA ILE A 25 -10.34 -5.51 -0.24
C ILE A 25 -11.17 -5.60 1.06
N ASN A 26 -11.52 -6.81 1.51
CA ASN A 26 -12.29 -7.01 2.74
C ASN A 26 -11.50 -6.63 4.00
N GLU A 27 -10.18 -6.88 4.06
CA GLU A 27 -9.34 -6.40 5.16
C GLU A 27 -9.30 -4.88 5.22
N LEU A 28 -9.13 -4.22 4.05
CA LEU A 28 -9.13 -2.77 3.98
C LEU A 28 -10.48 -2.19 4.40
N LEU A 29 -11.60 -2.81 3.99
CA LEU A 29 -12.94 -2.39 4.38
C LEU A 29 -13.16 -2.52 5.89
N ALA A 30 -12.65 -3.59 6.52
CA ALA A 30 -12.73 -3.75 7.97
C ALA A 30 -11.99 -2.63 8.70
N ILE A 31 -10.74 -2.32 8.30
CA ILE A 31 -9.95 -1.22 8.88
C ILE A 31 -10.68 0.13 8.73
N ILE A 32 -11.24 0.40 7.54
CA ILE A 32 -11.95 1.67 7.29
C ILE A 32 -13.24 1.74 8.14
N ARG A 33 -13.96 0.63 8.33
CA ARG A 33 -15.16 0.57 9.19
C ARG A 33 -14.84 0.81 10.65
N GLU A 34 -13.75 0.24 11.16
CA GLU A 34 -13.30 0.50 12.53
C GLU A 34 -12.99 1.98 12.74
N MET A 35 -12.44 2.65 11.73
CA MET A 35 -12.08 4.07 11.80
C MET A 35 -13.27 5.02 11.64
N LEU A 36 -14.19 4.74 10.70
CA LEU A 36 -15.23 5.69 10.28
C LEU A 36 -16.66 5.27 10.68
N GLY A 37 -16.83 4.06 11.21
CA GLY A 37 -18.13 3.45 11.42
C GLY A 37 -18.66 2.71 10.19
N ASP A 38 -19.86 2.16 10.31
CA ASP A 38 -20.47 1.39 9.24
C ASP A 38 -20.93 2.26 8.06
N PHE A 39 -20.74 1.72 6.86
CA PHE A 39 -21.21 2.29 5.61
C PHE A 39 -21.73 1.19 4.67
N PRO A 40 -22.70 1.51 3.78
CA PRO A 40 -23.25 0.53 2.86
C PRO A 40 -22.19 0.06 1.87
N ILE A 41 -22.11 -1.26 1.68
CA ILE A 41 -21.22 -1.90 0.70
C ILE A 41 -22.08 -2.60 -0.34
N LYS A 42 -21.75 -2.38 -1.63
CA LYS A 42 -22.34 -3.09 -2.75
C LYS A 42 -21.28 -3.92 -3.45
N TYR A 43 -21.36 -5.24 -3.31
CA TYR A 43 -20.52 -6.16 -4.06
C TYR A 43 -21.00 -6.24 -5.51
N VAL A 44 -20.06 -6.20 -6.45
CA VAL A 44 -20.30 -6.30 -7.89
C VAL A 44 -19.36 -7.36 -8.46
N ALA A 45 -19.69 -7.90 -9.62
CA ALA A 45 -18.81 -8.85 -10.31
C ALA A 45 -17.45 -8.22 -10.63
N GLU A 46 -16.40 -9.04 -10.55
CA GLU A 46 -15.06 -8.66 -11.00
C GLU A 46 -15.05 -8.35 -12.50
N ARG A 47 -14.12 -7.51 -12.94
CA ARG A 47 -13.94 -7.28 -14.37
C ARG A 47 -13.05 -8.38 -14.92
N GLU A 48 -13.32 -8.82 -16.15
CA GLU A 48 -12.54 -9.89 -16.80
C GLU A 48 -11.02 -9.58 -16.92
N VAL A 49 -10.64 -8.30 -16.85
CA VAL A 49 -9.25 -7.83 -16.97
C VAL A 49 -8.56 -7.61 -15.62
N ASP A 50 -9.25 -7.80 -14.51
CA ASP A 50 -8.67 -7.58 -13.17
C ASP A 50 -7.75 -8.74 -12.80
N VAL A 51 -6.57 -8.42 -12.26
CA VAL A 51 -5.65 -9.43 -11.72
C VAL A 51 -6.06 -9.72 -10.27
N PRO A 52 -6.43 -10.97 -9.91
CA PRO A 52 -7.00 -11.27 -8.59
C PRO A 52 -6.05 -10.96 -7.41
N ASN A 53 -4.75 -11.15 -7.63
CA ASN A 53 -3.73 -10.92 -6.62
C ASN A 53 -2.48 -10.33 -7.26
N LEU A 54 -2.02 -9.18 -6.75
CA LEU A 54 -0.76 -8.56 -7.15
C LEU A 54 0.06 -8.22 -5.90
N ILE A 55 0.99 -9.10 -5.56
CA ILE A 55 1.92 -8.92 -4.44
C ILE A 55 3.34 -8.91 -5.00
N LEU A 56 4.04 -7.80 -4.83
CA LEU A 56 5.41 -7.67 -5.30
C LEU A 56 6.36 -8.37 -4.34
N ASN A 57 7.22 -9.25 -4.84
CA ASN A 57 8.37 -9.74 -4.09
C ASN A 57 9.36 -8.58 -3.90
N ILE A 58 9.71 -8.28 -2.65
CA ILE A 58 10.63 -7.20 -2.26
C ILE A 58 11.91 -7.69 -1.60
N ASP A 59 12.25 -8.97 -1.72
CA ASP A 59 13.44 -9.56 -1.08
C ASP A 59 14.71 -8.82 -1.52
N LYS A 60 14.80 -8.52 -2.83
CA LYS A 60 15.90 -7.74 -3.40
C LYS A 60 15.95 -6.31 -2.89
N LEU A 61 14.81 -5.67 -2.66
CA LEU A 61 14.80 -4.33 -2.07
C LEU A 61 15.40 -4.35 -0.66
N ARG A 62 15.07 -5.37 0.13
CA ARG A 62 15.56 -5.53 1.51
C ARG A 62 17.05 -5.77 1.61
N THR A 63 17.72 -6.24 0.55
CA THR A 63 19.18 -6.37 0.53
C THR A 63 19.90 -5.02 0.43
N PHE A 64 19.23 -3.99 -0.09
CA PHE A 64 19.81 -2.65 -0.27
C PHE A 64 19.37 -1.66 0.82
N SER A 65 18.20 -1.85 1.42
CA SER A 65 17.57 -0.86 2.29
C SER A 65 16.90 -1.52 3.49
N ASP A 66 17.21 -1.01 4.69
CA ASP A 66 16.54 -1.42 5.93
C ASP A 66 15.28 -0.56 6.12
N ILE A 67 14.21 -0.95 5.41
CA ILE A 67 12.97 -0.18 5.34
C ILE A 67 12.00 -0.72 6.38
N SER A 68 11.66 0.15 7.33
CA SER A 68 10.45 0.01 8.13
C SER A 68 9.29 0.69 7.40
N PHE A 69 8.22 -0.05 7.17
CA PHE A 69 7.02 0.49 6.55
C PHE A 69 6.02 0.97 7.61
N MET A 70 5.28 2.01 7.25
CA MET A 70 4.13 2.46 8.03
C MET A 70 3.07 1.35 8.10
N GLY A 71 2.41 1.22 9.25
CA GLY A 71 1.27 0.32 9.40
C GLY A 71 0.11 0.72 8.46
N ILE A 72 -0.63 -0.26 7.94
CA ILE A 72 -1.71 0.01 6.98
C ILE A 72 -2.81 0.91 7.56
N GLU A 73 -3.16 0.71 8.83
CA GLU A 73 -4.14 1.53 9.55
C GLU A 73 -3.71 2.99 9.65
N GLU A 74 -2.44 3.22 10.02
CA GLU A 74 -1.86 4.57 10.10
C GLU A 74 -1.82 5.24 8.72
N GLY A 75 -1.44 4.48 7.68
CA GLY A 75 -1.44 4.95 6.29
C GLY A 75 -2.84 5.38 5.84
N ILE A 76 -3.84 4.53 6.04
CA ILE A 76 -5.25 4.82 5.71
C ILE A 76 -5.72 6.08 6.44
N LYS A 77 -5.45 6.19 7.76
CA LYS A 77 -5.84 7.37 8.54
C LYS A 77 -5.21 8.65 7.99
N LYS A 78 -3.91 8.64 7.71
CA LYS A 78 -3.21 9.81 7.15
C LYS A 78 -3.76 10.21 5.79
N THR A 79 -4.06 9.23 4.93
CA THR A 79 -4.68 9.50 3.63
C THR A 79 -6.08 10.08 3.79
N TYR A 80 -6.90 9.54 4.71
CA TYR A 80 -8.23 10.07 5.00
C TYR A 80 -8.17 11.52 5.53
N ASP A 81 -7.32 11.79 6.51
CA ASP A 81 -7.12 13.13 7.09
C ASP A 81 -6.68 14.14 6.02
N TRP A 82 -5.85 13.70 5.06
CA TRP A 82 -5.44 14.51 3.93
C TRP A 82 -6.60 14.79 2.95
N LEU A 83 -7.42 13.78 2.61
CA LEU A 83 -8.60 13.95 1.76
C LEU A 83 -9.60 14.95 2.37
N MET A 84 -9.83 14.87 3.69
CA MET A 84 -10.78 15.73 4.38
C MET A 84 -10.33 17.19 4.52
N LYS A 85 -9.01 17.45 4.47
CA LYS A 85 -8.47 18.82 4.47
C LYS A 85 -8.68 19.56 3.14
N GLY A 86 -9.00 18.83 2.07
CA GLY A 86 -9.12 19.37 0.72
C GLY A 86 -7.78 19.74 0.10
N TYR A 87 -7.70 19.71 -1.24
CA TYR A 87 -6.63 20.39 -1.96
C TYR A 87 -6.85 21.90 -1.82
N LYS A 88 -5.87 22.62 -1.24
CA LYS A 88 -5.79 24.07 -1.41
C LYS A 88 -5.31 24.40 -2.82
#